data_AF-A0A2V6Q3C3-F1
#
_entry.id   AF-A0A2V6Q3C3-F1
#
_cell.length_a   1.000
_cell.length_b   1.000
_cell.length_c   1.000
_cell.angle_alpha   90.00
_cell.angle_beta   90.00
_cell.angle_gamma   90.00
#
_symmetry.space_group_name_H-M   'P 1'
#
loop_
_entity.id
_entity.type
_entity.pdbx_description
1 polymer ?
#
loop_
_entity_poly.entity_id
_entity_poly.type
_entity_poly.pdbx_seq_one_letter_code
_entity_poly.pdbx_strand_id
1 'polypeptide(L)' 'MRLTSRRMAMLTKRMITTTIGLGLLAMTTGACATLGGAAIGAGTGAAIGAGTGKGAGKGALIGTGVGAAAGTIYGAVKK' A
#
# COMPACT_ATOMS: atom_id res chain seq x y z
N MET A 1 11.34 42.66 -14.28
CA MET A 1 10.23 41.71 -13.95
C MET A 1 10.28 40.34 -14.65
N ARG A 2 10.99 40.11 -15.78
CA ARG A 2 10.98 38.80 -16.48
C ARG A 2 11.79 37.66 -15.80
N LEU A 3 12.74 37.98 -14.91
CA LEU A 3 13.54 37.00 -14.16
C LEU A 3 12.75 36.30 -13.05
N THR A 4 11.80 37.00 -12.43
CA THR A 4 10.93 36.46 -11.37
C THR A 4 9.95 35.42 -11.91
N SER A 5 9.37 35.64 -13.10
CA SER A 5 8.48 34.65 -13.74
C SER A 5 9.18 33.36 -14.15
N ARG A 6 10.44 33.41 -14.61
CA ARG A 6 11.22 32.21 -14.94
C ARG A 6 11.59 31.39 -13.71
N ARG A 7 11.92 32.05 -12.60
CA ARG A 7 12.18 31.39 -11.32
C ARG A 7 10.92 30.71 -10.78
N MET A 8 9.76 31.36 -10.84
CA MET A 8 8.50 30.74 -10.46
C MET A 8 8.16 29.53 -11.34
N ALA A 9 8.32 29.62 -12.67
CA ALA A 9 8.07 28.49 -13.56
C ALA A 9 8.97 27.26 -13.27
N MET A 10 10.24 27.48 -12.92
CA MET A 10 11.17 26.41 -12.50
C MET A 10 10.80 25.81 -11.14
N LEU A 11 10.39 26.65 -10.18
CA LEU A 11 9.87 26.21 -8.88
C LEU A 11 8.60 25.38 -9.04
N THR A 12 7.66 25.80 -9.89
CA THR A 12 6.44 25.05 -10.19
C THR A 12 6.76 23.71 -10.84
N LYS A 13 7.69 23.67 -11.82
CA LYS A 13 8.15 22.40 -12.42
C LYS A 13 8.74 21.46 -11.37
N ARG A 14 9.60 21.96 -10.48
CA ARG A 14 10.23 21.17 -9.40
C ARG A 14 9.21 20.69 -8.36
N MET A 15 8.20 21.51 -8.04
CA MET A 15 7.09 21.10 -7.16
C MET A 15 6.23 20.00 -7.79
N ILE A 16 5.95 20.08 -9.10
CA ILE A 16 5.20 19.04 -9.81
C ILE A 16 5.97 17.72 -9.84
N THR A 17 7.29 17.75 -10.09
CA THR A 17 8.09 16.51 -10.10
C THR A 17 8.16 15.86 -8.73
N THR A 18 8.21 16.66 -7.66
CA THR A 18 8.26 16.15 -6.28
C THR A 18 6.92 15.60 -5.81
N THR A 19 5.78 16.20 -6.16
CA THR A 19 4.45 15.64 -5.83
C THR A 19 4.17 14.35 -6.56
N ILE A 20 4.55 14.23 -7.84
CA ILE A 20 4.44 12.98 -8.60
C ILE A 20 5.34 11.91 -7.98
N GLY A 21 6.59 12.23 -7.66
CA GLY A 21 7.52 11.31 -7.01
C GLY A 21 7.02 10.82 -5.65
N LEU A 22 6.48 11.72 -4.81
CA LEU A 22 5.88 11.36 -3.53
C LEU A 22 4.61 10.51 -3.70
N GLY A 23 3.78 10.82 -4.70
CA GLY A 23 2.58 10.05 -5.01
C GLY A 23 2.90 8.62 -5.43
N LEU A 24 3.89 8.42 -6.29
CA LEU A 24 4.37 7.08 -6.66
C LEU A 24 4.94 6.32 -5.45
N LEU A 25 5.69 7.01 -4.59
CA LEU A 25 6.24 6.40 -3.38
C LEU A 25 5.14 6.00 -2.39
N ALA A 26 4.11 6.84 -2.21
CA ALA A 26 2.95 6.52 -1.39
C ALA A 26 2.15 5.33 -1.97
N MET A 27 1.97 5.27 -3.28
CA MET A 27 1.33 4.12 -3.94
C MET A 27 2.14 2.84 -3.79
N THR A 28 3.46 2.90 -3.97
CA THR A 28 4.32 1.69 -3.90
C THR A 28 4.40 1.15 -2.46
N THR A 29 4.48 2.03 -1.47
CA THR A 29 4.51 1.64 -0.04
C THR A 29 3.18 1.06 0.39
N GLY A 30 2.05 1.66 -0.01
CA GLY A 30 0.71 1.10 0.20
C GLY A 30 0.53 -0.26 -0.50
N ALA A 31 1.05 -0.42 -1.72
CA ALA A 31 1.00 -1.68 -2.45
C ALA A 31 1.81 -2.79 -1.76
N CYS A 32 3.03 -2.51 -1.31
CA CYS A 32 3.85 -3.46 -0.55
C CYS A 32 3.20 -3.86 0.79
N ALA A 33 2.60 -2.90 1.50
CA ALA A 33 1.89 -3.19 2.75
C ALA A 33 0.65 -4.07 2.53
N THR A 34 -0.11 -3.81 1.45
CA THR A 34 -1.26 -4.62 1.05
C THR A 34 -0.85 -6.02 0.63
N LEU A 35 0.20 -6.14 -0.21
CA LEU A 35 0.72 -7.42 -0.68
C LEU A 35 1.30 -8.25 0.46
N GLY A 36 2.07 -7.64 1.36
CA GLY A 36 2.61 -8.30 2.55
C GLY A 36 1.51 -8.76 3.50
N GLY A 37 0.53 -7.90 3.77
CA GLY A 37 -0.63 -8.23 4.58
C GLY A 37 -1.47 -9.36 3.97
N ALA A 38 -1.72 -9.31 2.65
CA ALA A 38 -2.42 -10.37 1.93
C ALA A 38 -1.66 -11.69 1.96
N ALA A 39 -0.34 -11.69 1.82
CA ALA A 39 0.48 -12.90 1.86
C ALA A 39 0.49 -13.57 3.24
N ILE A 40 0.70 -12.78 4.30
CA ILE A 40 0.66 -13.29 5.69
C ILE A 40 -0.75 -13.76 6.02
N GLY A 41 -1.77 -12.98 5.62
CA GLY A 41 -3.17 -13.33 5.77
C GLY A 41 -3.55 -14.62 5.03
N ALA A 42 -3.05 -14.82 3.81
CA ALA A 42 -3.25 -16.06 3.05
C ALA A 42 -2.67 -17.27 3.80
N GLY A 43 -1.41 -17.16 4.23
CA GLY A 43 -0.69 -18.27 4.86
C GLY A 43 -1.31 -18.66 6.21
N THR A 44 -1.55 -17.67 7.06
CA THR A 44 -2.18 -17.89 8.38
C THR A 44 -3.64 -18.33 8.25
N GLY A 45 -4.40 -17.69 7.36
CA GLY A 45 -5.77 -18.07 7.05
C GLY A 45 -5.89 -19.49 6.50
N ALA A 46 -4.95 -19.91 5.64
CA ALA A 46 -4.88 -21.28 5.13
C ALA A 46 -4.62 -22.28 6.26
N ALA A 47 -3.67 -21.98 7.14
CA ALA A 47 -3.34 -22.81 8.30
C ALA A 47 -4.54 -22.99 9.25
N ILE A 48 -5.24 -21.89 9.56
CA ILE A 48 -6.44 -21.93 10.41
C ILE A 48 -7.59 -22.68 9.71
N GLY A 49 -7.79 -22.46 8.41
CA GLY A 49 -8.80 -23.16 7.62
C GLY A 49 -8.54 -24.67 7.51
N ALA A 50 -7.27 -25.08 7.44
CA ALA A 50 -6.87 -26.48 7.50
C ALA A 50 -7.07 -27.08 8.89
N GLY A 51 -6.63 -26.40 9.95
CA GLY A 51 -6.71 -26.89 11.33
C GLY A 51 -8.14 -26.97 11.89
N THR A 52 -9.07 -26.18 11.36
CA THR A 52 -10.49 -26.18 11.80
C THR A 52 -11.40 -27.06 10.94
N GLY A 53 -10.85 -27.73 9.91
CA GLY A 53 -11.63 -28.56 8.98
C GLY A 53 -12.60 -27.78 8.08
N LYS A 54 -12.50 -26.44 8.03
CA LYS A 54 -13.36 -25.57 7.20
C LYS A 54 -12.81 -25.34 5.78
N GLY A 55 -11.63 -25.90 5.50
CA GLY A 55 -10.97 -25.89 4.21
C GLY A 55 -9.91 -24.80 4.10
N ALA A 56 -8.70 -25.21 3.72
CA ALA A 56 -7.55 -24.31 3.58
C ALA A 56 -7.82 -23.16 2.60
N GLY A 57 -8.52 -23.42 1.50
CA GLY A 57 -8.84 -22.40 0.48
C GLY A 57 -9.76 -21.29 0.99
N LYS A 58 -10.79 -21.61 1.78
CA LYS A 58 -11.70 -20.59 2.35
C LYS A 58 -10.99 -19.76 3.40
N GLY A 59 -10.20 -20.40 4.25
CA GLY A 59 -9.39 -19.71 5.25
C GLY A 59 -8.35 -18.79 4.60
N ALA A 60 -7.70 -19.24 3.52
CA ALA A 60 -6.75 -18.42 2.77
C ALA A 60 -7.40 -17.19 2.15
N LEU A 61 -8.60 -17.33 1.56
CA LEU A 61 -9.35 -16.22 0.93
C LEU A 61 -9.85 -15.18 1.94
N ILE A 62 -10.34 -15.62 3.10
CA ILE A 62 -10.73 -14.70 4.16
C ILE A 62 -9.49 -14.02 4.75
N GLY A 63 -8.43 -14.79 4.97
CA GLY A 63 -7.17 -14.31 5.48
C GLY A 63 -6.49 -13.31 4.54
N THR A 64 -6.47 -13.53 3.23
CA THR A 64 -5.97 -12.55 2.25
C THR A 64 -6.76 -11.26 2.32
N GLY A 65 -8.09 -11.33 2.38
CA GLY A 65 -8.96 -10.15 2.45
C GLY A 65 -8.71 -9.31 3.70
N VAL A 66 -8.71 -9.94 4.88
CA VAL A 66 -8.44 -9.26 6.15
C VAL A 66 -7.01 -8.75 6.22
N GLY A 67 -6.04 -9.56 5.79
CA GLY A 67 -4.62 -9.21 5.77
C GLY A 67 -4.32 -8.04 4.83
N ALA A 68 -4.94 -8.00 3.65
CA ALA A 68 -4.84 -6.87 2.72
C ALA A 68 -5.38 -5.58 3.32
N ALA A 69 -6.57 -5.62 3.94
CA ALA A 69 -7.19 -4.48 4.60
C ALA A 69 -6.39 -4.02 5.84
N ALA A 70 -5.84 -4.95 6.61
CA ALA A 70 -4.97 -4.62 7.73
C ALA A 70 -3.66 -3.98 7.24
N GLY A 71 -3.10 -4.47 6.13
CA GLY A 71 -1.90 -3.90 5.51
C GLY A 71 -2.10 -2.46 5.03
N THR A 72 -3.24 -2.16 4.40
CA THR A 72 -3.58 -0.78 3.98
C THR A 72 -3.78 0.14 5.17
N ILE A 73 -4.52 -0.28 6.20
CA ILE A 73 -4.76 0.52 7.40
C ILE A 73 -3.48 0.72 8.20
N TYR A 74 -2.64 -0.31 8.36
CA TYR A 74 -1.37 -0.20 9.07
C TYR A 74 -0.43 0.79 8.38
N GLY A 75 -0.36 0.77 7.05
CA GLY A 75 0.38 1.77 6.28
C GLY A 75 -0.19 3.19 6.40
N ALA A 76 -1.51 3.34 6.60
CA ALA A 76 -2.14 4.65 6.80
C ALA A 76 -1.98 5.20 8.23
N VAL A 77 -1.93 4.33 9.24
CA VAL A 77 -1.86 4.71 10.66
C VAL A 77 -0.41 4.83 11.15
N LYS A 78 0.50 4.00 10.66
CA LYS A 78 1.91 4.05 11.02
C LYS A 78 2.63 5.08 10.14
N LYS A 79 2.75 6.30 10.67
CA LYS A 79 3.52 7.41 10.09
C LYS A 79 5.01 7.10 10.03
#